data_AF-A0A1F7IDT0-F1
#
_entry.id   AF-A0A1F7IDT0-F1
#
_cell.length_a   1.000
_cell.length_b   1.000
_cell.length_c   1.000
_cell.angle_alpha   90.00
_cell.angle_beta   90.00
_cell.angle_gamma   90.00
#
_symmetry.space_group_name_H-M   'P 1'
#
loop_
_entity.id
_entity.type
_entity.pdbx_description
1 polymer ?
#
loop_
_entity_poly.entity_id
_entity_poly.type
_entity_poly.pdbx_seq_one_letter_code
_entity_poly.pdbx_strand_id
1 'polypeptide(L)'
;MDSRPVKISIFNKIVKRRRIIHLVTRTKEKSFLFASINSKNWVKKYGFPFSIKVSYGMHLDQYDKWCESINWKECENIEEFEYALEAFVKDYM
;
A
#
# COMPACT_ATOMS: atom_id res chain seq x y z
N MET A 1 -17.03 13.18 -0.17
CA MET A 1 -16.18 11.98 0.03
C MET A 1 -14.77 12.31 -0.38
N ASP A 2 -13.82 12.20 0.55
CA ASP A 2 -12.43 12.67 0.39
C ASP A 2 -11.67 11.79 -0.61
N SER A 3 -11.43 12.29 -1.82
CA SER A 3 -10.79 11.59 -2.95
C SER A 3 -9.27 11.76 -2.91
N ARG A 4 -8.63 11.43 -1.78
CA ARG A 4 -7.19 11.61 -1.59
C ARG A 4 -6.39 10.55 -2.34
N PRO A 5 -5.26 10.88 -2.99
CA PRO A 5 -4.43 9.84 -3.59
C PRO A 5 -3.80 8.97 -2.48
N VAL A 6 -3.60 7.69 -2.75
CA VAL A 6 -2.99 6.73 -1.82
C VAL A 6 -1.70 6.18 -2.42
N LYS A 7 -0.68 5.97 -1.60
CA LYS A 7 0.60 5.38 -2.00
C LYS A 7 0.90 4.20 -1.09
N ILE A 8 1.03 3.02 -1.67
CA ILE A 8 1.44 1.81 -0.97
C ILE A 8 2.91 1.56 -1.28
N SER A 9 3.73 1.53 -0.23
CA SER A 9 5.16 1.21 -0.30
C SER A 9 5.39 -0.16 0.31
N ILE A 10 6.02 -1.06 -0.43
CA ILE A 10 6.34 -2.42 -0.01
C ILE A 10 7.86 -2.59 -0.12
N PHE A 11 8.49 -3.11 0.91
CA PHE A 11 9.93 -3.34 0.96
C PHE A 11 10.24 -4.77 1.39
N ASN A 12 11.05 -5.48 0.62
CA ASN A 12 11.57 -6.79 0.99
C ASN A 12 12.91 -6.61 1.69
N LYS A 13 13.02 -7.10 2.94
CA LYS A 13 14.25 -6.95 3.74
C LYS A 13 15.40 -7.83 3.25
N ILE A 14 15.10 -9.01 2.70
CA ILE A 14 16.10 -9.99 2.24
C ILE A 14 16.76 -9.49 0.95
N VAL A 15 15.96 -9.30 -0.10
CA VAL A 15 16.47 -8.92 -1.43
C VAL A 15 16.67 -7.42 -1.58
N LYS A 16 16.40 -6.63 -0.53
CA LYS A 16 16.48 -5.16 -0.50
C LYS A 16 15.72 -4.48 -1.65
N ARG A 17 14.63 -5.09 -2.12
CA ARG A 17 13.81 -4.56 -3.22
C ARG A 17 12.63 -3.79 -2.68
N ARG A 18 12.33 -2.66 -3.32
CA ARG A 18 11.16 -1.82 -3.01
C ARG A 18 10.19 -1.81 -4.18
N ARG A 19 8.89 -1.83 -3.88
CA ARG A 19 7.81 -1.55 -4.83
C ARG A 19 6.97 -0.41 -4.28
N ILE A 20 6.62 0.54 -5.15
CA ILE A 20 5.71 1.64 -4.84
C ILE A 20 4.52 1.52 -5.79
N ILE A 21 3.32 1.64 -5.24
CA ILE A 21 2.07 1.59 -5.99
C ILE A 21 1.30 2.86 -5.68
N HIS A 22 1.00 3.65 -6.71
CA HIS A 22 0.19 4.84 -6.61
C HIS A 22 -1.26 4.49 -6.97
N LEU A 23 -2.16 4.79 -6.04
CA LEU A 23 -3.60 4.68 -6.18
C LEU A 23 -4.14 6.08 -6.37
N VAL A 24 -4.50 6.41 -7.60
CA VAL A 24 -5.07 7.70 -7.98
C VAL A 24 -6.48 7.41 -8.42
N THR A 25 -7.50 7.55 -7.56
CA THR A 25 -8.86 7.25 -8.03
C THR A 25 -9.98 8.15 -7.56
N ARG A 26 -10.78 8.53 -8.58
CA ARG A 26 -12.18 8.92 -8.49
C ARG A 26 -13.11 7.74 -8.12
N THR A 27 -12.64 6.49 -8.24
CA THR A 27 -13.30 5.23 -7.85
C THR A 27 -12.41 4.37 -6.92
N LYS A 28 -12.60 4.52 -5.61
CA LYS A 28 -11.72 3.96 -4.56
C LYS A 28 -11.60 2.42 -4.61
N GLU A 29 -12.71 1.71 -4.78
CA GLU A 29 -12.78 0.24 -4.66
C GLU A 29 -12.04 -0.51 -5.78
N LYS A 30 -12.28 -0.16 -7.05
CA LYS A 30 -11.71 -0.90 -8.20
C LYS A 30 -10.19 -0.82 -8.25
N SER A 31 -9.63 0.35 -7.96
CA SER A 31 -8.17 0.48 -7.97
C SER A 31 -7.51 -0.12 -6.76
N PHE A 32 -8.18 -0.12 -5.60
CA PHE A 32 -7.66 -0.87 -4.46
C PHE A 32 -7.60 -2.37 -4.75
N LEU A 33 -8.66 -2.95 -5.34
CA LEU A 33 -8.67 -4.36 -5.73
C LEU A 33 -7.49 -4.71 -6.66
N PHE A 34 -7.27 -3.89 -7.69
CA PHE A 34 -6.16 -4.10 -8.63
C PHE A 34 -4.78 -3.94 -7.97
N ALA A 35 -4.60 -2.94 -7.10
CA ALA A 35 -3.35 -2.77 -6.36
C ALA A 35 -3.10 -3.92 -5.39
N SER A 36 -4.14 -4.41 -4.72
CA SER A 36 -4.07 -5.56 -3.81
C SER A 36 -3.58 -6.80 -4.55
N ILE A 37 -4.20 -7.15 -5.68
CA ILE A 37 -3.78 -8.28 -6.52
C ILE A 37 -2.32 -8.15 -6.95
N ASN A 38 -1.93 -6.98 -7.45
CA ASN A 38 -0.55 -6.74 -7.89
C ASN A 38 0.47 -6.82 -6.76
N SER A 39 0.08 -6.35 -5.57
CA SER A 39 0.91 -6.39 -4.37
C SER A 39 1.12 -7.83 -3.91
N LYS A 40 0.04 -8.62 -3.83
CA LYS A 40 0.07 -10.05 -3.46
C LYS A 40 0.94 -10.87 -4.41
N ASN A 41 0.78 -10.68 -5.72
CA ASN A 41 1.61 -11.38 -6.71
C ASN A 41 3.09 -11.01 -6.59
N TRP A 42 3.40 -9.76 -6.25
CA TRP A 42 4.78 -9.32 -6.07
C TRP A 42 5.42 -9.91 -4.82
N VAL A 43 4.72 -9.90 -3.68
CA VAL A 43 5.27 -10.48 -2.44
C VAL A 43 5.45 -11.99 -2.55
N LYS A 44 4.52 -12.70 -3.21
CA LYS A 44 4.66 -14.14 -3.51
C LYS A 44 5.89 -14.45 -4.35
N LYS A 45 6.27 -13.57 -5.28
CA LYS A 45 7.45 -13.75 -6.15
C LYS A 45 8.78 -13.66 -5.39
N TYR A 46 8.88 -12.79 -4.38
CA TYR A 46 10.14 -12.51 -3.69
C TYR A 46 10.27 -13.19 -2.32
N GLY A 47 9.18 -13.73 -1.79
CA GLY A 47 9.16 -14.42 -0.49
C GLY A 47 9.25 -13.45 0.70
N PHE A 48 8.70 -13.87 1.84
CA PHE A 48 8.69 -13.09 3.08
C PHE A 48 10.06 -13.08 3.79
N PRO A 49 10.35 -12.10 4.66
CA PRO A 49 9.47 -11.04 5.17
C PRO A 49 9.46 -9.74 4.36
N PHE A 50 8.38 -8.98 4.49
CA PHE A 50 8.21 -7.65 3.93
C PHE A 50 7.76 -6.63 4.97
N SER A 51 8.07 -5.38 4.70
CA SER A 51 7.47 -4.23 5.39
C SER A 51 6.54 -3.50 4.42
N ILE A 52 5.37 -3.14 4.89
CA ILE A 52 4.39 -2.34 4.13
C ILE A 52 4.09 -1.02 4.85
N LYS A 53 4.02 0.06 4.08
CA LYS A 53 3.63 1.40 4.55
C LYS A 53 2.67 2.02 3.55
N VAL A 54 1.57 2.56 4.05
CA VAL A 54 0.60 3.31 3.24
C VAL A 54 0.65 4.78 3.61
N SER A 55 0.73 5.64 2.60
CA SER A 55 0.71 7.10 2.75
C SER A 55 -0.49 7.68 2.01
N TYR A 56 -1.06 8.74 2.56
CA TYR A 56 -2.23 9.42 2.01
C TYR A 56 -1.79 10.81 1.53
N GLY A 57 -2.14 11.19 0.30
CA GLY A 57 -1.90 12.56 -0.16
C GLY A 57 -2.93 13.51 0.44
N MET A 58 -2.57 14.79 0.56
CA MET A 58 -3.50 15.79 1.12
C MET A 58 -4.61 16.18 0.13
N HIS A 59 -4.27 16.32 -1.16
CA HIS A 59 -5.20 16.64 -2.25
C HIS A 59 -4.75 15.98 -3.57
N LEU A 60 -5.66 15.82 -4.53
CA LEU A 60 -5.38 15.23 -5.85
C LEU A 60 -4.30 16.00 -6.63
N ASP A 61 -4.18 17.30 -6.38
CA ASP A 61 -3.31 18.20 -7.15
C ASP A 61 -1.96 18.45 -6.48
N GLN A 62 -1.73 17.85 -5.29
CA GLN A 62 -0.51 18.02 -4.50
C GLN A 62 0.23 16.69 -4.35
N TYR A 63 0.77 16.18 -5.47
CA TYR A 63 1.54 14.94 -5.52
C TYR A 63 2.82 14.96 -4.65
N ASP A 64 3.29 16.14 -4.24
CA ASP A 64 4.49 16.29 -3.42
C ASP A 64 4.19 16.32 -1.91
N LYS A 65 2.92 16.40 -1.49
CA LYS A 65 2.52 16.47 -0.07
C LYS A 65 1.76 15.22 0.36
N TRP A 66 2.52 14.23 0.82
CA TRP A 66 2.01 13.00 1.43
C TRP A 66 2.01 13.14 2.95
N CYS A 67 0.86 12.93 3.58
CA CYS A 67 0.80 12.52 4.98
C CYS A 67 1.33 11.08 5.05
N GLU A 68 2.59 10.96 5.42
CA GLU A 68 3.20 9.65 5.59
C GLU A 68 2.72 9.02 6.90
N SER A 69 2.17 7.80 6.82
CA SER A 69 2.16 6.94 8.01
C SER A 69 3.60 6.81 8.51
N ILE A 70 3.82 7.08 9.79
CA ILE A 70 5.15 6.98 10.40
C ILE A 70 5.57 5.50 10.52
N ASN A 71 4.59 4.58 10.56
CA ASN A 71 4.83 3.19 10.92
C ASN A 71 4.79 2.27 9.70
N TRP A 72 5.91 1.58 9.47
CA TRP A 72 5.95 0.38 8.63
C TRP A 72 5.34 -0.78 9.43
N LYS A 73 4.42 -1.52 8.79
CA LYS A 73 3.91 -2.77 9.32
C LYS A 73 4.75 -3.92 8.75
N GLU A 74 5.30 -4.72 9.65
CA GLU A 74 6.05 -5.92 9.28
C GLU A 74 5.08 -7.06 8.97
N CYS A 75 5.43 -7.88 7.99
CA CYS A 75 4.66 -9.04 7.56
C CYS A 75 5.63 -10.20 7.34
N GLU A 76 5.46 -11.26 8.11
CA GLU A 76 6.26 -12.49 8.06
C GLU A 76 5.62 -13.55 7.14
N ASN A 77 4.35 -13.37 6.79
CA ASN A 77 3.59 -14.28 5.94
C ASN A 77 2.53 -13.51 5.10
N ILE A 78 1.85 -14.25 4.22
CA ILE A 78 0.87 -13.67 3.30
C ILE A 78 -0.37 -13.18 4.03
N GLU A 79 -0.79 -13.86 5.09
CA GLU A 79 -1.97 -13.53 5.88
C GLU A 79 -1.79 -12.17 6.60
N GLU A 80 -0.64 -11.93 7.22
CA GLU A 80 -0.29 -10.65 7.84
C GLU A 80 -0.24 -9.52 6.83
N PHE A 81 0.25 -9.80 5.63
CA PHE A 81 0.30 -8.85 4.53
C PHE A 81 -1.10 -8.50 4.02
N GLU A 82 -1.97 -9.49 3.88
CA GLU A 82 -3.37 -9.29 3.49
C GLU A 82 -4.13 -8.49 4.55
N TYR A 83 -3.96 -8.84 5.82
CA TYR A 83 -4.53 -8.09 6.93
C TYR A 83 -4.01 -6.65 7.00
N ALA A 84 -2.71 -6.43 6.72
CA ALA A 84 -2.15 -5.09 6.60
C ALA A 84 -2.82 -4.29 5.49
N LEU A 85 -2.94 -4.85 4.28
CA LEU A 85 -3.61 -4.21 3.16
C LEU A 85 -5.07 -3.86 3.49
N GLU A 86 -5.84 -4.78 4.07
CA GLU A 86 -7.25 -4.56 4.43
C GLU A 86 -7.44 -3.51 5.52
N ALA A 87 -6.59 -3.49 6.54
CA ALA A 87 -6.64 -2.46 7.58
C ALA A 87 -6.53 -1.05 6.97
N PHE A 88 -5.63 -0.87 6.00
CA PHE A 88 -5.49 0.41 5.29
C PHE A 88 -6.69 0.77 4.41
N VAL A 89 -7.48 -0.20 3.95
CA VAL A 89 -8.75 0.07 3.23
C VAL A 89 -9.79 0.61 4.18
N LYS A 90 -9.97 -0.04 5.34
CA LYS A 90 -11.00 0.33 6.31
C LYS A 90 -10.77 1.73 6.88
N ASP A 91 -9.52 2.13 7.06
CA ASP A 91 -9.17 3.48 7.51
C ASP A 91 -9.36 4.55 6.41
N TYR A 92 -9.51 4.14 5.14
CA TYR A 92 -9.55 5.03 3.96
C TYR A 92 -10.92 5.13 3.27
N MET A 93 -11.78 4.11 3.42
CA MET A 93 -13.14 4.07 2.88
C MET A 93 -14.15 4.67 3.86
#